data_AF-A0A168HQ28-F1
#
_entry.id   AF-A0A168HQ28-F1
#
_cell.length_a   1.000
_cell.length_b   1.000
_cell.length_c   1.000
_cell.angle_alpha   90.00
_cell.angle_beta   90.00
_cell.angle_gamma   90.00
#
_symmetry.space_group_name_H-M   'P 1'
#
loop_
_entity.id
_entity.type
_entity.pdbx_description
1 polymer ?
#
loop_
_entity_poly.entity_id
_entity_poly.type
_entity_poly.pdbx_seq_one_letter_code
_entity_poly.pdbx_strand_id
1 'polypeptide(L)'
;MNFNATASNAWENITLTAANSNIALEARERAFSAVSFDGSSLFIHGGLSQYKLWNQTIIYTASDNSWSTPAADYTDAGFGGTRQIYQGSAVDVNGKYYLYGGEETF
;
A
#
# COMPACT_ATOMS: atom_id res chain seq x y z
N MET A 1 9.65 5.89 -21.65
CA MET A 1 10.65 5.41 -20.66
C MET A 1 11.81 6.38 -20.68
N ASN A 2 12.25 6.86 -19.52
CA ASN A 2 13.45 7.69 -19.41
C ASN A 2 14.66 6.75 -19.29
N PHE A 3 15.55 6.79 -20.28
CA PHE A 3 16.70 5.87 -20.41
C PHE A 3 17.92 6.30 -19.57
N ASN A 4 17.82 7.38 -18.78
CA ASN A 4 18.91 7.96 -18.00
C ASN A 4 18.76 7.76 -16.49
N ALA A 5 18.03 6.75 -16.04
CA ALA A 5 17.94 6.43 -14.61
C ALA A 5 19.29 5.88 -14.10
N THR A 6 20.10 6.72 -13.45
CA THR A 6 21.28 6.27 -12.70
C THR A 6 20.84 5.62 -11.41
N ALA A 7 21.20 4.35 -11.21
CA ALA A 7 21.00 3.67 -9.94
C ALA A 7 21.85 4.36 -8.85
N SER A 8 21.20 4.78 -7.76
CA SER A 8 21.85 5.27 -6.55
C SER A 8 21.98 4.12 -5.56
N ASN A 9 23.07 4.11 -4.77
CA ASN A 9 23.23 3.23 -3.61
C ASN A 9 22.80 3.91 -2.29
N ALA A 10 22.28 5.14 -2.37
CA ALA A 10 21.74 5.87 -1.23
C ALA A 10 20.22 5.69 -1.17
N TRP A 11 19.72 5.41 0.03
CA TRP A 11 18.30 5.36 0.32
C TRP A 11 17.82 6.72 0.81
N GLU A 12 16.68 7.16 0.31
CA GLU A 12 15.97 8.34 0.82
C GLU A 12 14.68 7.89 1.49
N ASN A 13 14.45 8.38 2.71
CA ASN A 13 13.18 8.15 3.39
C ASN A 13 12.10 9.01 2.73
N ILE A 14 10.93 8.41 2.51
CA ILE A 14 9.72 9.14 2.16
C ILE A 14 9.24 9.87 3.43
N THR A 15 9.61 11.15 3.58
CA THR A 15 9.47 11.91 4.85
C THR A 15 8.25 12.86 4.92
N LEU A 16 7.36 12.86 3.91
CA LEU A 16 6.31 13.87 3.81
C LEU A 16 5.06 13.55 4.62
N THR A 17 4.43 14.61 5.13
CA THR A 17 3.21 14.61 5.95
C THR A 17 2.12 13.79 5.28
N ALA A 18 1.61 12.79 6.00
CA ALA A 18 0.34 12.19 5.62
C ALA A 18 -0.71 13.30 5.49
N ALA A 19 -1.37 13.39 4.34
CA ALA A 19 -2.49 14.32 4.16
C ALA A 19 -3.65 14.01 5.13
N ASN A 20 -3.60 12.83 5.77
CA ASN A 20 -4.59 12.30 6.69
C ASN A 20 -3.88 11.74 7.94
N SER A 21 -4.28 12.20 9.12
CA SER A 21 -3.76 11.73 10.41
C SER A 21 -4.05 10.25 10.71
N ASN A 22 -4.87 9.59 9.89
CA ASN A 22 -5.19 8.15 10.00
C ASN A 22 -4.22 7.24 9.24
N ILE A 23 -3.16 7.79 8.65
CA ILE A 23 -2.09 7.00 8.02
C ILE A 23 -1.01 6.73 9.05
N ALA A 24 -0.89 5.48 9.47
CA ALA A 24 0.32 4.99 10.12
C ALA A 24 1.46 4.91 9.09
N LEU A 25 2.42 5.84 9.21
CA LEU A 25 3.69 5.86 8.46
C LEU A 25 4.79 5.00 9.12
N GLU A 26 4.45 4.35 10.22
CA GLU A 26 5.26 3.32 10.87
C GLU A 26 5.34 2.05 10.03
N ALA A 27 6.29 1.17 10.37
CA ALA A 27 6.49 -0.08 9.66
C ALA A 27 5.22 -0.95 9.68
N ARG A 28 4.78 -1.38 8.50
CA ARG A 28 3.69 -2.34 8.34
C ARG A 28 4.26 -3.70 7.99
N GLU A 29 4.15 -4.63 8.92
CA GLU A 29 4.57 -6.00 8.68
C GLU A 29 3.56 -6.69 7.78
N ARG A 30 4.05 -7.54 6.88
CA ARG A 30 3.22 -8.50 6.12
C ARG A 30 2.15 -7.85 5.24
N ALA A 31 2.35 -6.59 4.82
CA ALA A 31 1.44 -5.92 3.91
C ALA A 31 1.59 -6.43 2.47
N PHE A 32 0.51 -6.33 1.71
CA PHE A 32 0.48 -6.46 0.27
C PHE A 32 1.01 -5.17 -0.33
N SER A 33 1.83 -5.26 -1.38
CA SER A 33 2.26 -4.07 -2.10
C SER A 33 2.35 -4.30 -3.60
N ALA A 34 2.00 -3.27 -4.36
CA ALA A 34 2.13 -3.23 -5.81
C ALA A 34 2.43 -1.81 -6.25
N VAL A 35 3.30 -1.68 -7.26
CA VAL A 35 3.59 -0.40 -7.90
C VAL A 35 2.72 -0.32 -9.16
N SER A 36 2.13 0.84 -9.44
CA SER A 36 1.40 1.06 -10.70
C SER A 36 2.32 0.87 -11.90
N PHE A 37 1.75 0.45 -13.04
CA PHE A 37 2.51 0.20 -14.27
C PHE A 37 3.41 1.36 -14.72
N ASP A 38 2.96 2.60 -14.50
CA ASP A 38 3.70 3.83 -14.82
C ASP A 38 4.71 4.25 -13.73
N GLY A 39 4.78 3.52 -12.62
CA GLY A 39 5.64 3.81 -11.48
C GLY A 39 5.21 5.04 -10.66
N SER A 40 4.05 5.62 -10.94
CA SER A 40 3.61 6.86 -10.30
C SER A 40 3.07 6.67 -8.89
N SER A 41 2.66 5.44 -8.54
CA SER A 41 2.07 5.14 -7.25
C SER A 41 2.50 3.78 -6.69
N LEU A 42 2.60 3.71 -5.36
CA LEU A 42 2.76 2.48 -4.60
C LEU A 42 1.49 2.25 -3.79
N PHE A 43 0.77 1.19 -4.13
CA PHE A 43 -0.36 0.68 -3.38
C PHE A 43 0.13 -0.24 -2.26
N ILE A 44 -0.40 -0.06 -1.06
CA ILE A 44 -0.17 -0.95 0.08
C ILE A 44 -1.52 -1.31 0.69
N HIS A 45 -1.76 -2.61 0.91
CA HIS A 45 -2.96 -3.11 1.57
C HIS A 45 -2.66 -4.07 2.71
N GLY A 46 -3.51 -4.08 3.73
CA GLY A 46 -3.40 -4.95 4.88
C GLY A 46 -2.17 -4.65 5.74
N GLY A 47 -1.59 -5.73 6.24
CA GLY A 47 -0.47 -5.65 7.17
C GLY A 47 -0.91 -5.22 8.57
N LEU A 48 0.02 -5.32 9.52
CA LEU A 48 -0.16 -4.83 10.89
C LEU A 48 0.94 -3.86 11.25
N SER A 49 0.63 -2.94 12.16
CA SER A 49 1.65 -2.15 12.83
C SER A 49 1.36 -2.11 14.32
N GLN A 50 2.37 -2.37 15.15
CA GLN A 50 2.29 -2.34 16.61
C GLN A 50 1.09 -3.11 17.18
N TYR A 51 0.67 -4.21 16.54
CA TYR A 51 -0.53 -4.98 16.89
C TYR A 51 -1.85 -4.18 16.88
N LYS A 52 -1.87 -3.00 16.24
CA LYS A 52 -3.04 -2.14 16.05
C LYS A 52 -3.54 -2.24 14.62
N LEU A 53 -4.87 -2.22 14.49
CA LEU A 53 -5.54 -2.11 13.20
C LEU A 53 -5.52 -0.65 12.73
N TRP A 54 -4.94 -0.44 11.55
CA TRP A 54 -4.92 0.84 10.85
C TRP A 54 -5.76 0.77 9.58
N ASN A 55 -5.94 1.90 8.90
CA ASN A 55 -6.54 1.92 7.58
C ASN A 55 -5.87 0.88 6.69
N GLN A 56 -6.70 0.03 6.09
CA GLN A 56 -6.26 -1.16 5.39
C GLN A 56 -5.59 -0.85 4.08
N THR A 57 -5.85 0.32 3.50
CA THR A 57 -5.23 0.71 2.25
C THR A 57 -4.62 2.08 2.35
N ILE A 58 -3.36 2.18 1.94
CA ILE A 58 -2.65 3.44 1.79
C ILE A 58 -1.99 3.46 0.40
N ILE A 59 -1.94 4.64 -0.19
CA ILE A 59 -1.37 4.85 -1.51
C ILE A 59 -0.35 5.96 -1.38
N TYR A 60 0.89 5.66 -1.77
CA TYR A 60 1.92 6.66 -1.98
C TYR A 60 1.88 7.15 -3.43
N THR A 61 1.93 8.46 -3.63
CA THR A 61 1.99 9.10 -4.94
C THR A 61 3.35 9.77 -5.10
N ALA A 62 4.12 9.38 -6.12
CA ALA A 62 5.49 9.84 -6.30
C ALA A 62 5.59 11.31 -6.75
N SER A 63 4.63 11.79 -7.55
CA SER A 63 4.69 13.13 -8.15
C SER A 63 4.63 14.27 -7.14
N ASP A 64 3.89 14.07 -6.05
CA ASP A 64 3.76 15.03 -4.95
C ASP A 64 4.32 14.49 -3.63
N ASN A 65 4.95 13.32 -3.69
CA ASN A 65 5.57 12.63 -2.56
C ASN A 65 4.62 12.54 -1.35
N SER A 66 3.35 12.19 -1.61
CA SER A 66 2.28 12.21 -0.62
C SER A 66 1.71 10.82 -0.31
N TRP A 67 1.16 10.68 0.89
CA TRP A 67 0.40 9.50 1.31
C TRP A 67 -1.08 9.83 1.39
N SER A 68 -1.91 8.93 0.87
CA SER A 68 -3.36 9.03 0.90
C SER A 68 -4.03 7.72 1.33
N THR A 69 -5.29 7.82 1.72
CA THR A 69 -6.19 6.68 1.93
C THR A 69 -7.37 6.82 1.00
N PRO A 70 -7.91 5.72 0.46
CA PRO A 70 -9.20 5.75 -0.22
C PRO A 70 -10.29 6.37 0.67
N ALA A 71 -11.33 6.95 0.07
CA ALA A 71 -12.45 7.53 0.80
C ALA A 71 -13.32 6.48 1.52
N ALA A 72 -13.24 5.21 1.09
CA ALA A 72 -13.94 4.08 1.68
C ALA A 72 -13.02 2.86 1.72
N ASP A 73 -13.21 1.98 2.71
CA ASP A 73 -12.48 0.72 2.80
C ASP A 73 -12.84 -0.23 1.65
N TYR A 74 -11.87 -1.05 1.25
CA TYR A 74 -12.13 -2.18 0.36
C TYR A 74 -12.88 -3.26 1.13
N THR A 75 -13.96 -3.76 0.53
CA THR A 75 -14.82 -4.77 1.13
C THR A 75 -14.81 -6.04 0.31
N ASP A 76 -14.83 -7.18 0.99
CA ASP A 76 -15.06 -8.50 0.42
C ASP A 76 -16.49 -8.91 0.83
N ALA A 77 -17.41 -8.86 -0.13
CA ALA A 77 -18.81 -9.21 0.11
C ALA A 77 -18.99 -10.68 0.53
N GLY A 78 -18.10 -11.58 0.09
CA GLY A 78 -18.14 -12.99 0.48
C GLY A 78 -17.69 -13.22 1.93
N PHE A 79 -16.87 -12.32 2.46
CA PHE A 79 -16.44 -12.31 3.87
C PHE A 79 -17.42 -11.56 4.79
N GLY A 80 -18.29 -10.71 4.23
CA GLY A 80 -19.27 -9.93 4.98
C GLY A 80 -18.78 -8.54 5.40
N GLY A 81 -17.74 -8.00 4.76
CA GLY A 81 -17.26 -6.64 5.04
C GLY A 81 -15.78 -6.42 4.69
N THR A 82 -15.14 -5.51 5.42
CA THR A 82 -13.70 -5.27 5.31
C THR A 82 -12.94 -6.53 5.73
N ARG A 83 -12.14 -7.07 4.82
CA ARG A 83 -11.36 -8.28 5.04
C ARG A 83 -9.92 -7.91 5.38
N GLN A 84 -9.44 -8.44 6.49
CA GLN A 84 -8.09 -8.22 6.95
C GLN A 84 -7.22 -9.39 6.49
N ILE A 85 -6.31 -9.12 5.55
CA ILE A 85 -5.40 -10.13 5.03
C ILE A 85 -3.96 -9.67 5.24
N TYR A 86 -3.08 -10.62 5.48
CA TYR A 86 -1.64 -10.44 5.64
C TYR A 86 -0.88 -11.41 4.72
N GLN A 87 0.39 -11.14 4.44
CA GLN A 87 1.31 -12.10 3.78
C GLN A 87 0.86 -12.63 2.40
N GLY A 88 0.10 -11.86 1.63
CA GLY A 88 -0.26 -12.27 0.27
C GLY A 88 0.50 -11.50 -0.79
N SER A 89 0.03 -11.64 -2.02
CA SER A 89 0.62 -11.01 -3.20
C SER A 89 -0.31 -9.96 -3.78
N ALA A 90 0.25 -8.87 -4.31
CA ALA A 90 -0.46 -7.87 -5.08
C ALA A 90 0.19 -7.67 -6.45
N VAL A 91 -0.62 -7.39 -7.46
CA VAL A 91 -0.16 -7.06 -8.81
C VAL A 91 -1.01 -5.95 -9.41
N ASP A 92 -0.39 -5.01 -10.12
CA ASP A 92 -1.09 -4.07 -10.99
C ASP A 92 -1.25 -4.67 -12.39
N VAL A 93 -2.48 -4.71 -12.89
CA VAL A 93 -2.79 -5.13 -14.27
C VAL A 93 -3.74 -4.11 -14.88
N ASN A 94 -3.22 -3.31 -15.81
CA ASN A 94 -3.98 -2.27 -16.53
C ASN A 94 -4.67 -1.27 -15.58
N GLY A 95 -3.95 -0.79 -14.56
CA GLY A 95 -4.46 0.19 -13.60
C GLY A 95 -5.45 -0.39 -12.58
N LYS A 96 -5.41 -1.70 -12.36
CA LYS A 96 -6.20 -2.40 -11.35
C LYS A 96 -5.28 -3.26 -10.49
N TYR A 97 -5.39 -3.11 -9.18
CA TYR A 97 -4.67 -3.91 -8.22
C TYR A 97 -5.45 -5.20 -7.91
N TYR A 98 -4.80 -6.34 -8.11
CA TYR A 98 -5.32 -7.66 -7.77
C TYR A 98 -4.57 -8.20 -6.57
N LEU A 99 -5.30 -8.70 -5.57
CA LEU A 99 -4.75 -9.31 -4.36
C LEU A 99 -5.02 -10.81 -4.39
N TYR A 100 -4.03 -11.62 -4.01
CA TYR A 100 -4.20 -13.07 -3.93
C TYR A 100 -3.44 -13.69 -2.76
N GLY A 101 -4.02 -14.74 -2.18
CA GLY A 101 -3.45 -15.51 -1.08
C GLY A 101 -3.41 -14.74 0.23
N GLY A 102 -2.42 -15.07 1.07
CA GLY A 102 -2.27 -14.52 2.40
C GLY A 102 -3.03 -15.28 3.48
N GLU A 103 -3.02 -14.70 4.67
CA GLU A 103 -3.54 -15.27 5.91
C GLU A 103 -4.46 -14.24 6.59
N GLU A 104 -5.48 -14.72 7.29
CA GLU A 104 -6.50 -13.87 7.95
C GLU A 104 -6.43 -13.92 9.48
N THR A 105 -5.71 -14.91 10.02
CA THR A 105 -5.57 -15.15 11.47
C THR A 105 -4.16 -14.85 11.93
N PHE A 106 -4.06 -14.12 13.04
CA PHE A 106 -2.89 -14.14 13.92
C PHE A 106 -3.00 -15.27 14.93
#